data_AF-A0AB38GSA2-F1
#
_entry.id   AF-A0AB38GSA2-F1
#
_cell.length_a   1.000
_cell.length_b   1.000
_cell.length_c   1.000
_cell.angle_alpha   90.00
_cell.angle_beta   90.00
_cell.angle_gamma   90.00
#
_symmetry.space_group_name_H-M   'P 1'
#
loop_
_entity.id
_entity.type
_entity.pdbx_description
1 polymer ?
#
loop_
_entity_poly.entity_id
_entity_poly.type
_entity_poly.pdbx_seq_one_letter_code
_entity_poly.pdbx_strand_id
1 'polypeptide(L)' 'MPAVDLSQLPEPAIIAEPDFEAILADTKAMMIASYPAEQREAVSAALELESEPLNVIAQTMSFVKCCYASGLTRAHAPAC' A
#
# COMPACT_ATOMS: atom_id res chain seq x y z
N MET A 1 38.43 10.85 17.28
CA MET A 1 37.99 10.37 15.94
C MET A 1 37.26 11.53 15.28
N PRO A 2 37.56 11.89 14.02
CA PRO A 2 36.83 12.97 13.36
C PRO A 2 35.39 12.51 13.11
N ALA A 3 34.43 13.43 13.23
CA ALA A 3 33.03 13.16 12.92
C ALA A 3 32.92 12.79 11.43
N VAL A 4 32.27 11.66 11.13
CA VAL A 4 31.95 11.27 9.75
C VAL A 4 30.90 12.22 9.20
N ASP A 5 31.16 12.76 8.02
CA ASP A 5 30.23 13.60 7.27
C ASP A 5 29.22 12.71 6.52
N LEU A 6 28.00 12.62 7.09
CA LEU A 6 26.92 11.81 6.55
C LEU A 6 26.34 12.36 5.25
N SER A 7 26.61 13.61 4.89
CA SER A 7 26.13 14.22 3.64
C SER A 7 26.85 13.71 2.39
N GLN A 8 27.97 12.99 2.57
CA GLN A 8 28.75 12.40 1.49
C GLN A 8 28.40 10.93 1.21
N LEU A 9 27.44 10.37 1.95
CA LEU A 9 26.91 9.05 1.66
C LEU A 9 26.05 9.10 0.39
N PRO A 10 26.10 8.07 -0.48
CA PRO A 10 25.19 7.98 -1.61
C PRO A 10 23.74 7.99 -1.12
N GLU A 11 22.84 8.61 -1.88
CA GLU A 11 21.42 8.64 -1.53
C GLU A 11 20.91 7.22 -1.28
N PRO A 12 20.20 6.99 -0.15
CA PRO A 12 19.68 5.67 0.15
C PRO A 12 18.69 5.26 -0.93
N ALA A 13 18.66 3.97 -1.25
CA ALA A 13 17.70 3.42 -2.19
C ALA A 13 16.27 3.65 -1.64
N ILE A 14 15.58 4.63 -2.23
CA ILE A 14 14.19 4.95 -1.88
C ILE A 14 13.33 3.76 -2.29
N ILE A 15 12.59 3.18 -1.34
CA ILE A 15 11.50 2.26 -1.67
C ILE A 15 10.51 3.07 -2.52
N ALA A 16 10.12 2.57 -3.71
CA ALA A 16 9.27 3.33 -4.63
C ALA A 16 8.07 3.98 -3.90
N GLU A 17 7.73 5.22 -4.29
CA GLU A 17 6.59 5.93 -3.70
C GLU A 17 5.32 5.08 -3.85
N PRO A 18 4.58 4.81 -2.75
CA PRO A 18 3.45 3.89 -2.80
C PRO A 18 2.28 4.48 -3.57
N ASP A 19 1.81 3.76 -4.59
CA ASP A 19 0.59 4.09 -5.34
C ASP A 19 -0.63 3.46 -4.67
N PHE A 20 -1.55 4.31 -4.19
CA PHE A 20 -2.77 3.87 -3.53
C PHE A 20 -3.67 3.03 -4.45
N GLU A 21 -3.83 3.41 -5.72
CA GLU A 21 -4.74 2.72 -6.63
C GLU A 21 -4.21 1.34 -7.01
N ALA A 22 -2.89 1.21 -7.19
CA ALA A 22 -2.24 -0.08 -7.36
C ALA A 22 -2.42 -0.98 -6.11
N ILE A 23 -2.20 -0.44 -4.91
CA ILE A 23 -2.39 -1.17 -3.65
C ILE A 23 -3.86 -1.58 -3.46
N LEU A 24 -4.81 -0.74 -3.88
CA LEU A 24 -6.23 -1.02 -3.82
C LEU A 24 -6.62 -2.15 -4.78
N ALA A 25 -6.12 -2.13 -6.01
CA ALA A 25 -6.34 -3.20 -6.98
C ALA A 25 -5.82 -4.55 -6.45
N ASP A 26 -4.60 -4.57 -5.89
CA ASP A 26 -4.01 -5.76 -5.28
C ASP A 26 -4.81 -6.25 -4.07
N THR A 27 -5.27 -5.32 -3.23
CA THR A 27 -6.10 -5.63 -2.06
C THR A 27 -7.43 -6.24 -2.46
N LYS A 28 -8.11 -5.67 -3.48
CA LYS A 28 -9.36 -6.22 -4.04
C LYS A 28 -9.14 -7.62 -4.63
N ALA A 29 -8.07 -7.83 -5.38
CA ALA A 29 -7.72 -9.14 -5.93
C ALA A 29 -7.48 -10.19 -4.83
N MET A 30 -6.76 -9.82 -3.76
CA MET A 30 -6.53 -10.69 -2.60
C MET A 30 -7.85 -11.05 -1.90
N MET A 31 -8.74 -10.07 -1.73
CA MET A 31 -10.06 -10.28 -1.13
C MET A 31 -10.87 -11.28 -1.97
N ILE A 32 -10.97 -11.08 -3.29
CA ILE A 32 -11.70 -11.99 -4.19
C ILE A 32 -11.12 -13.41 -4.14
N ALA A 33 -9.80 -13.55 -4.18
CA ALA A 33 -9.14 -14.86 -4.15
C ALA A 33 -9.42 -15.66 -2.86
N SER A 34 -9.72 -14.97 -1.77
CA SER A 34 -10.01 -15.56 -0.45
C SER A 34 -11.40 -16.21 -0.37
N TYR A 35 -12.31 -15.92 -1.31
CA TYR A 35 -13.64 -16.54 -1.35
C TYR A 35 -13.65 -17.82 -2.22
N PRO A 36 -14.56 -18.77 -1.92
CA PRO A 36 -14.86 -19.90 -2.81
C PRO A 36 -15.22 -19.43 -4.21
N ALA A 37 -14.90 -20.22 -5.23
CA ALA A 37 -15.03 -19.83 -6.65
C ALA A 37 -16.44 -19.36 -7.01
N GLU A 38 -17.46 -20.00 -6.43
CA GLU A 38 -18.88 -19.72 -6.64
C GLU A 38 -19.31 -18.35 -6.13
N GLN A 39 -18.54 -17.76 -5.20
CA GLN A 39 -18.85 -16.46 -4.58
C GLN A 39 -18.03 -15.31 -5.16
N ARG A 40 -16.96 -15.60 -5.91
CA ARG A 40 -16.00 -14.58 -6.38
C ARG A 40 -16.62 -13.53 -7.28
N GLU A 41 -17.56 -13.92 -8.13
CA GLU A 41 -18.25 -12.99 -9.04
C GLU A 41 -19.09 -11.97 -8.25
N ALA A 42 -19.88 -12.44 -7.27
CA ALA A 42 -20.67 -11.56 -6.41
C ALA A 42 -19.79 -10.63 -5.56
N VAL A 43 -18.67 -11.14 -5.04
CA VAL A 43 -17.70 -10.35 -4.27
C VAL A 43 -17.02 -9.29 -5.16
N SER A 44 -16.65 -9.65 -6.40
CA SER A 44 -16.08 -8.71 -7.37
C SER A 44 -17.05 -7.57 -7.66
N ALA A 45 -18.32 -7.88 -7.93
CA ALA A 45 -19.35 -6.89 -8.19
C ALA A 45 -19.57 -5.95 -6.99
N ALA A 46 -19.56 -6.48 -5.76
CA ALA A 46 -19.66 -5.66 -4.56
C ALA A 46 -18.44 -4.74 -4.36
N LEU A 47 -17.23 -5.20 -4.72
CA LEU A 47 -16.00 -4.41 -4.61
C LEU A 47 -15.90 -3.26 -5.63
N GLU A 48 -16.72 -3.25 -6.68
CA GLU A 48 -16.76 -2.17 -7.68
C GLU A 48 -17.65 -0.99 -7.24
N LEU A 49 -18.57 -1.21 -6.31
CA LEU A 49 -19.52 -0.19 -5.88
C LEU A 49 -18.98 0.59 -4.68
N GLU A 50 -18.86 1.91 -4.81
CA GLU A 50 -18.41 2.82 -3.74
C GLU A 50 -19.30 2.83 -2.50
N SER A 51 -20.59 2.53 -2.67
CA SER A 51 -21.55 2.44 -1.56
C SER A 51 -21.47 1.13 -0.78
N GLU A 52 -20.81 0.11 -1.33
CA GLU A 52 -20.77 -1.21 -0.70
C GLU A 52 -19.74 -1.21 0.45
N PRO A 53 -20.10 -1.76 1.62
CA PRO A 53 -19.21 -1.79 2.77
C PRO A 53 -17.91 -2.55 2.47
N LEU A 54 -17.95 -3.52 1.55
CA LEU A 54 -16.78 -4.30 1.17
C LEU A 54 -15.72 -3.45 0.47
N ASN A 55 -16.12 -2.51 -0.39
CA ASN A 55 -15.21 -1.58 -1.05
C ASN A 55 -14.63 -0.57 -0.05
N VAL A 56 -15.44 -0.06 0.89
CA VAL A 56 -14.97 0.83 1.97
C VAL A 56 -13.91 0.14 2.85
N ILE A 57 -14.09 -1.13 3.18
CA ILE A 57 -13.09 -1.93 3.91
C ILE A 57 -11.81 -2.09 3.09
N ALA A 58 -11.91 -2.40 1.80
CA ALA A 58 -10.76 -2.52 0.91
C ALA A 58 -9.96 -1.22 0.82
N GLN A 59 -10.64 -0.07 0.71
CA GLN A 59 -10.01 1.25 0.69
C GLN A 59 -9.33 1.58 2.03
N THR A 60 -9.99 1.28 3.16
CA THR A 60 -9.40 1.50 4.49
C THR A 60 -8.12 0.70 4.69
N MET A 61 -8.12 -0.58 4.29
CA MET A 61 -6.92 -1.42 4.36
C MET A 61 -5.81 -0.92 3.43
N SER A 62 -6.17 -0.49 2.23
CA SER A 62 -5.22 0.07 1.25
C SER A 62 -4.59 1.36 1.76
N PHE A 63 -5.37 2.21 2.44
CA PHE A 63 -4.89 3.43 3.07
C PHE A 63 -3.86 3.12 4.17
N VAL A 64 -4.17 2.17 5.06
CA VAL A 64 -3.22 1.74 6.11
C VAL A 64 -1.93 1.17 5.51
N LYS A 65 -2.03 0.36 4.46
CA LYS A 65 -0.86 -0.19 3.74
C LYS A 65 -0.03 0.92 3.10
N CYS A 66 -0.67 1.90 2.46
CA CYS A 66 -0.02 3.05 1.87
C CYS A 66 0.70 3.89 2.95
N CYS A 67 0.03 4.19 4.07
CA CYS A 67 0.67 4.89 5.20
C CYS A 67 1.88 4.12 5.76
N TYR A 68 1.79 2.79 5.86
CA TYR A 68 2.91 1.97 6.31
C TYR A 68 4.09 2.00 5.32
N ALA A 69 3.81 1.89 4.02
CA ALA A 69 4.82 2.00 2.97
C ALA A 69 5.46 3.40 2.94
N SER A 70 4.67 4.47 3.10
CA SER A 70 5.14 5.85 3.21
C SER A 70 5.96 6.10 4.49
N GLY A 71 5.63 5.41 5.58
CA GLY A 71 6.42 5.42 6.81
C GLY A 71 7.78 4.75 6.62
N LEU A 72 7.83 3.64 5.89
CA LEU A 72 9.07 2.94 5.55
C LEU A 72 9.96 3.78 4.64
N THR A 73 9.42 4.42 3.60
CA THR A 73 10.18 5.35 2.76
C THR A 73 10.71 6.53 3.56
N ARG A 74 9.90 7.14 4.42
CA ARG A 74 10.35 8.26 5.26
C ARG A 74 11.40 7.87 6.30
N ALA A 75 11.34 6.65 6.83
CA ALA A 75 12.38 6.12 7.73
C ALA A 75 13.71 5.84 7.01
N HIS A 76 13.67 5.62 5.69
CA HIS A 76 14.86 5.35 4.86
C HIS A 76 15.29 6.55 4.01
N ALA A 77 14.52 7.64 4.00
CA ALA A 77 14.90 8.90 3.39
C ALA A 77 16.01 9.55 4.25
N PRO A 78 17.07 10.12 3.63
CA PRO A 78 18.08 10.82 4.40
C PRO A 78 17.41 12.00 5.09
N ALA A 79 17.61 12.11 6.41
CA ALA A 79 17.07 13.20 7.20
C ALA A 79 17.48 14.54 6.57
N CYS A 80 16.47 15.33 6.18
CA CYS A 80 16.67 16.76 5.95
C CYS A 80 16.96 17.46 7.28
#